data_AF-A0A239H599-F1
#
_entry.id   AF-A0A239H599-F1
#
_cell.length_a   1.000
_cell.length_b   1.000
_cell.length_c   1.000
_cell.angle_alpha   90.00
_cell.angle_beta   90.00
_cell.angle_gamma   90.00
#
_symmetry.space_group_name_H-M   'P 1'
#
loop_
_entity.id
_entity.type
_entity.pdbx_description
1 polymer ?
#
loop_
_entity_poly.entity_id
_entity_poly.type
_entity_poly.pdbx_seq_one_letter_code
_entity_poly.pdbx_strand_id
1 'polypeptide(L)'
;MRIALPLAAITVALSAGAIAADTMAATKRARSGDFDATDEVRCAQEVGQALGTCGASVARVDGSAAVTVTFPNGFARMLTFSEGAFLRGSATMSGVGTDIDWSLSDGVYTIRVDDQRFDIPDALVIGD
;
A
#
# COMPACT_ATOMS: atom_id res chain seq x y z
N MET A 1 31.62 -34.70 34.17
CA MET A 1 31.94 -33.73 33.10
C MET A 1 30.66 -33.48 32.32
N ARG A 2 30.02 -32.31 32.50
CA ARG A 2 28.75 -31.94 31.86
C ARG A 2 29.03 -30.81 30.88
N ILE A 3 28.91 -31.07 29.59
CA ILE A 3 29.01 -30.05 28.54
C ILE A 3 27.57 -29.67 28.18
N ALA A 4 27.15 -28.49 28.63
CA ALA A 4 25.91 -27.87 28.18
C ALA A 4 26.25 -26.97 26.98
N LEU A 5 25.73 -27.30 25.79
CA LEU A 5 25.77 -26.40 24.63
C LEU A 5 24.65 -25.35 24.79
N PRO A 6 24.94 -24.05 24.62
CA PRO A 6 23.89 -23.04 24.57
C PRO A 6 23.21 -23.11 23.19
N LEU A 7 21.88 -23.21 23.20
CA LEU A 7 21.04 -22.92 22.03
C LEU A 7 21.18 -21.42 21.72
N ALA A 8 21.95 -21.08 20.69
CA ALA A 8 21.99 -19.72 20.16
C ALA A 8 20.72 -19.48 19.33
N ALA A 9 19.84 -18.61 19.83
CA ALA A 9 18.71 -18.11 19.05
C ALA A 9 19.26 -17.15 17.98
N ILE A 10 19.13 -17.51 16.71
CA ILE A 10 19.46 -16.64 15.58
C ILE A 10 18.26 -15.71 15.37
N THR A 11 18.36 -14.47 15.83
CA THR A 11 17.44 -13.40 15.43
C THR A 11 17.83 -12.92 14.04
N VAL A 12 17.02 -13.27 13.03
CA VAL A 12 17.14 -12.70 11.68
C VAL A 12 16.62 -11.26 11.75
N ALA A 13 17.52 -10.28 11.70
CA ALA A 13 17.13 -8.90 11.52
C ALA A 13 16.76 -8.68 10.05
N LEU A 14 15.48 -8.39 9.75
CA LEU A 14 15.12 -7.86 8.44
C LEU A 14 15.83 -6.51 8.26
N SER A 15 16.70 -6.44 7.26
CA SER A 15 17.41 -5.20 6.95
C SER A 15 16.54 -4.28 6.10
N ALA A 16 16.64 -2.97 6.29
CA ALA A 16 15.91 -1.96 5.52
C ALA A 16 16.09 -2.10 3.99
N GLY A 17 17.16 -2.76 3.54
CA GLY A 17 17.40 -3.05 2.13
C GLY A 17 16.43 -4.07 1.52
N ALA A 18 15.97 -5.06 2.30
CA ALA A 18 14.99 -6.04 1.84
C ALA A 18 13.63 -5.36 1.64
N ILE A 19 13.17 -4.60 2.65
CA ILE A 19 11.91 -3.84 2.61
C ILE A 19 11.84 -2.93 1.38
N ALA A 20 12.92 -2.20 1.08
CA ALA A 20 12.98 -1.35 -0.10
C ALA A 20 12.87 -2.14 -1.41
N ALA A 21 13.47 -3.33 -1.50
CA ALA A 21 13.38 -4.20 -2.67
C ALA A 21 11.95 -4.73 -2.87
N ASP A 22 11.29 -5.14 -1.79
CA ASP A 22 9.93 -5.69 -1.83
C ASP A 22 8.92 -4.62 -2.25
N THR A 23 9.06 -3.41 -1.71
CA THR A 23 8.28 -2.23 -2.11
C THR A 23 8.44 -1.92 -3.60
N MET A 24 9.67 -2.00 -4.12
CA MET A 24 9.96 -1.80 -5.54
C MET A 24 9.37 -2.92 -6.40
N ALA A 25 9.43 -4.17 -5.95
CA ALA A 25 8.89 -5.33 -6.65
C ALA A 25 7.37 -5.23 -6.77
N ALA A 26 6.65 -4.95 -5.68
CA ALA A 26 5.21 -4.73 -5.68
C ALA A 26 4.80 -3.59 -6.63
N THR A 27 5.50 -2.45 -6.54
CA THR A 27 5.30 -1.30 -7.44
C THR A 27 5.48 -1.69 -8.91
N LYS A 28 6.51 -2.47 -9.23
CA LYS A 28 6.80 -2.92 -10.60
C LYS A 28 5.68 -3.81 -11.13
N ARG A 29 5.21 -4.79 -10.32
CA ARG A 29 4.10 -5.68 -10.68
C ARG A 29 2.82 -4.89 -10.97
N ALA A 30 2.47 -3.95 -10.08
CA ALA A 30 1.30 -3.09 -10.27
C ALA A 30 1.40 -2.25 -11.55
N ARG A 31 2.59 -1.71 -11.90
CA ARG A 31 2.81 -0.97 -13.15
C ARG A 31 2.69 -1.84 -14.41
N SER A 32 2.97 -3.14 -14.32
CA SER A 32 2.77 -4.08 -15.42
C SER A 32 1.36 -4.67 -15.50
N GLY A 33 0.46 -4.31 -14.58
CA GLY A 33 -0.88 -4.88 -14.50
C GLY A 33 -0.93 -6.30 -13.95
N ASP A 34 0.14 -6.74 -13.29
CA ASP A 34 0.21 -8.03 -12.59
C ASP A 34 -0.33 -7.82 -11.18
N PHE A 35 -1.61 -8.12 -10.99
CA PHE A 35 -2.34 -7.90 -9.74
C PHE A 35 -2.77 -9.24 -9.13
N ASP A 36 -2.72 -9.32 -7.81
CA ASP A 36 -3.16 -10.47 -7.03
C ASP A 36 -4.68 -10.43 -6.77
N ALA A 37 -5.26 -9.23 -6.69
CA ALA A 37 -6.69 -9.03 -6.49
C ALA A 37 -7.16 -7.68 -7.05
N THR A 38 -8.48 -7.58 -7.24
CA THR A 38 -9.19 -6.35 -7.62
C THR A 38 -10.42 -6.18 -6.76
N ASP A 39 -10.78 -4.95 -6.43
CA ASP A 39 -11.98 -4.62 -5.64
C ASP A 39 -12.51 -3.23 -6.00
N GLU A 40 -13.64 -2.83 -5.41
CA GLU A 40 -14.14 -1.47 -5.39
C GLU A 40 -13.85 -0.79 -4.04
N VAL A 41 -13.43 0.46 -4.09
CA VAL A 41 -13.11 1.27 -2.89
C VAL A 41 -13.81 2.61 -2.92
N ARG A 42 -13.89 3.27 -1.77
CA ARG A 42 -14.43 4.63 -1.66
C ARG A 42 -13.32 5.63 -1.90
N CYS A 43 -13.57 6.64 -2.73
CA CYS A 43 -12.54 7.59 -3.14
C CYS A 43 -13.13 8.98 -3.47
N ALA A 44 -12.30 10.01 -3.40
CA ALA A 44 -12.61 11.35 -3.90
C ALA A 44 -11.35 11.96 -4.52
N GLN A 45 -11.51 12.68 -5.64
CA GLN A 45 -10.38 13.26 -6.36
C GLN A 45 -10.03 14.66 -5.83
N GLU A 46 -11.03 15.39 -5.32
CA GLU A 46 -10.89 16.76 -4.86
C GLU A 46 -11.32 16.93 -3.39
N VAL A 47 -10.76 17.91 -2.69
CA VAL A 47 -11.13 18.24 -1.32
C VAL A 47 -12.60 18.65 -1.24
N GLY A 48 -13.34 18.03 -0.31
CA GLY A 48 -14.76 18.31 -0.08
C GLY A 48 -15.73 17.59 -1.04
N GLN A 49 -15.21 16.90 -2.06
CA GLN A 49 -16.02 16.03 -2.90
C GLN A 49 -16.58 14.86 -2.09
N ALA A 50 -17.85 14.51 -2.34
CA ALA A 50 -18.44 13.30 -1.77
C ALA A 50 -17.69 12.05 -2.27
N LEU A 51 -17.49 11.07 -1.40
CA LEU A 51 -16.88 9.81 -1.79
C LEU A 51 -17.72 9.13 -2.88
N GLY A 52 -17.05 8.76 -3.97
CA GLY A 52 -17.56 7.90 -5.03
C GLY A 52 -17.03 6.49 -4.90
N THR A 53 -17.29 5.68 -5.93
CA THR A 53 -16.73 4.34 -6.08
C THR A 53 -15.59 4.39 -7.09
N CYS A 54 -14.43 3.87 -6.72
CA CYS A 54 -13.27 3.68 -7.59
C CYS A 54 -12.97 2.19 -7.74
N GLY A 55 -12.39 1.80 -8.88
CA GLY A 55 -11.75 0.50 -8.99
C GLY A 55 -10.42 0.50 -8.23
N ALA A 56 -10.07 -0.63 -7.64
CA ALA A 56 -8.78 -0.87 -6.99
C ALA A 56 -8.19 -2.18 -7.46
N SER A 57 -6.87 -2.22 -7.62
CA SER A 57 -6.12 -3.43 -7.98
C SER A 57 -4.80 -3.44 -7.22
N VAL A 58 -4.45 -4.58 -6.63
CA VAL A 58 -3.33 -4.67 -5.69
C VAL A 58 -2.31 -5.72 -6.16
N ALA A 59 -1.03 -5.37 -6.04
CA ALA A 59 0.08 -6.31 -6.13
C ALA A 59 0.81 -6.33 -4.77
N ARG A 60 1.07 -7.52 -4.24
CA ARG A 60 1.73 -7.78 -2.95
C ARG A 60 3.06 -8.50 -3.15
N VAL A 61 4.03 -8.19 -2.32
CA VAL A 61 5.34 -8.86 -2.22
C VAL A 61 5.80 -8.76 -0.78
N ASP A 62 5.89 -9.89 -0.07
CA ASP A 62 6.51 -10.02 1.26
C ASP A 62 6.26 -8.84 2.21
N GLY A 63 4.99 -8.63 2.60
CA GLY A 63 4.59 -7.55 3.51
C GLY A 63 4.48 -6.16 2.88
N SER A 64 4.93 -5.99 1.63
CA SER A 64 4.74 -4.78 0.82
C SER A 64 3.58 -4.90 -0.14
N ALA A 65 2.93 -3.79 -0.45
CA ALA A 65 1.84 -3.74 -1.42
C ALA A 65 1.84 -2.46 -2.26
N ALA A 66 1.35 -2.56 -3.49
CA ALA A 66 1.06 -1.44 -4.36
C ALA A 66 -0.39 -1.53 -4.83
N VAL A 67 -1.23 -0.61 -4.37
CA VAL A 67 -2.65 -0.51 -4.73
C VAL A 67 -2.83 0.58 -5.78
N THR A 68 -3.22 0.21 -6.99
CA THR A 68 -3.64 1.16 -8.03
C THR A 68 -5.12 1.43 -7.86
N VAL A 69 -5.48 2.68 -7.53
CA VAL A 69 -6.87 3.15 -7.47
C VAL A 69 -7.19 3.92 -8.75
N THR A 70 -8.22 3.49 -9.47
CA THR A 70 -8.70 4.08 -10.72
C THR A 70 -10.04 4.78 -10.51
N PHE A 71 -10.06 6.07 -10.75
CA PHE A 71 -11.23 6.92 -10.68
C PHE A 71 -12.16 6.68 -11.89
N PRO A 72 -13.45 7.02 -11.80
CA PRO A 72 -14.41 6.85 -12.90
C PRO A 72 -14.01 7.56 -14.21
N ASN A 73 -13.20 8.62 -14.13
CA ASN A 73 -12.69 9.35 -15.29
C ASN A 73 -11.42 8.71 -15.91
N GLY A 74 -10.97 7.56 -15.39
CA GLY A 74 -9.77 6.85 -15.84
C GLY A 74 -8.46 7.39 -15.27
N PHE A 75 -8.47 8.48 -14.49
CA PHE A 75 -7.30 8.87 -13.72
C PHE A 75 -6.97 7.78 -12.70
N ALA A 76 -5.69 7.55 -12.43
CA ALA A 76 -5.28 6.54 -11.46
C ALA A 76 -4.14 7.06 -10.57
N ARG A 77 -4.17 6.62 -9.31
CA ARG A 77 -3.08 6.82 -8.35
C ARG A 77 -2.65 5.49 -7.76
N MET A 78 -1.35 5.28 -7.69
CA MET A 78 -0.78 4.13 -6.99
C MET A 78 -0.44 4.52 -5.55
N LEU A 79 -0.89 3.71 -4.60
CA LEU A 79 -0.65 3.83 -3.17
C LEU A 79 0.31 2.71 -2.77
N THR A 80 1.43 3.08 -2.17
CA THR A 80 2.49 2.14 -1.78
C THR A 80 2.46 1.90 -0.28
N PHE A 81 2.51 0.63 0.13
CA PHE A 81 2.49 0.17 1.51
C PHE A 81 3.68 -0.75 1.80
N SER A 82 4.08 -0.79 3.07
CA SER A 82 5.06 -1.73 3.60
C SER A 82 4.74 -2.03 5.04
N GLU A 83 4.78 -3.31 5.41
CA GLU A 83 4.55 -3.78 6.79
C GLU A 83 3.24 -3.22 7.39
N GLY A 84 2.17 -3.16 6.57
CA GLY A 84 0.86 -2.63 6.98
C GLY A 84 0.83 -1.10 7.19
N ALA A 85 1.87 -0.37 6.82
CA ALA A 85 1.88 1.10 6.86
C ALA A 85 1.81 1.70 5.46
N PHE A 86 1.04 2.78 5.30
CA PHE A 86 1.05 3.57 4.07
C PHE A 86 2.34 4.40 4.00
N LEU A 87 3.00 4.35 2.84
CA LEU A 87 4.28 5.03 2.60
C LEU A 87 4.12 6.31 1.78
N ARG A 88 3.47 6.22 0.61
CA ARG A 88 3.32 7.33 -0.34
C ARG A 88 2.33 7.03 -1.45
N GLY A 89 1.88 8.08 -2.14
CA GLY A 89 1.28 7.95 -3.46
C GLY A 89 2.32 8.12 -4.58
N SER A 90 1.98 7.68 -5.79
CA SER A 90 2.73 8.01 -7.00
C SER A 90 2.61 9.48 -7.36
N ALA A 91 3.68 10.12 -7.84
CA ALA A 91 3.58 11.42 -8.48
C ALA A 91 2.69 11.35 -9.73
N THR A 92 1.85 12.37 -9.93
CA THR A 92 0.94 12.49 -11.07
C THR A 92 0.93 13.94 -11.57
N MET A 93 0.18 14.22 -12.63
CA MET A 93 -0.03 15.60 -13.08
C MET A 93 -0.75 16.48 -12.03
N SER A 94 -1.45 15.88 -11.06
CA SER A 94 -2.18 16.59 -10.02
C SER A 94 -1.36 16.83 -8.74
N GLY A 95 -0.13 16.33 -8.65
CA GLY A 95 0.69 16.48 -7.43
C GLY A 95 1.83 15.48 -7.32
N VAL A 96 2.76 15.77 -6.40
CA VAL A 96 3.97 14.95 -6.18
C VAL A 96 3.69 13.69 -5.36
N GLY A 97 2.53 13.61 -4.70
CA GLY A 97 2.10 12.43 -3.95
C GLY A 97 2.75 12.25 -2.58
N THR A 98 3.34 13.33 -2.05
CA THR A 98 4.06 13.35 -0.77
C THR A 98 3.38 14.19 0.30
N ASP A 99 2.40 15.03 -0.06
CA ASP A 99 1.50 15.60 0.93
C ASP A 99 0.51 14.51 1.34
N ILE A 100 0.76 13.88 2.49
CA ILE A 100 0.06 12.68 2.91
C ILE A 100 -0.41 12.79 4.36
N ASP A 101 -1.60 12.25 4.59
CA ASP A 101 -2.16 11.99 5.91
C ASP A 101 -2.86 10.64 5.85
N TRP A 102 -2.71 9.81 6.88
CA TRP A 102 -3.41 8.53 6.90
C TRP A 102 -3.66 8.01 8.31
N SER A 103 -4.69 7.19 8.42
CA SER A 103 -5.02 6.44 9.63
C SER A 103 -5.59 5.07 9.25
N LEU A 104 -5.51 4.12 10.19
CA LEU A 104 -6.15 2.82 10.08
C LEU A 104 -7.11 2.68 11.26
N SER A 105 -8.41 2.53 10.97
CA SER A 105 -9.46 2.27 11.95
C SER A 105 -10.42 1.25 11.39
N ASP A 106 -10.84 0.29 12.23
CA ASP A 106 -11.87 -0.70 11.88
C ASP A 106 -11.58 -1.45 10.57
N GLY A 107 -10.30 -1.77 10.31
CA GLY A 107 -9.88 -2.47 9.10
C GLY A 107 -9.90 -1.62 7.81
N VAL A 108 -9.97 -0.29 7.92
CA VAL A 108 -9.98 0.61 6.76
C VAL A 108 -8.89 1.67 6.90
N TYR A 109 -7.99 1.71 5.92
CA TYR A 109 -7.06 2.82 5.75
C TYR A 109 -7.82 4.03 5.19
N THR A 110 -7.90 5.11 5.95
CA THR A 110 -8.29 6.42 5.43
C THR A 110 -7.02 7.15 5.03
N ILE A 111 -6.81 7.38 3.74
CA ILE A 111 -5.58 7.93 3.18
C ILE A 111 -5.92 9.21 2.42
N ARG A 112 -5.12 10.25 2.64
CA ARG A 112 -5.04 11.45 1.83
C ARG A 112 -3.72 11.51 1.11
N VAL A 113 -3.77 11.85 -0.17
CA VAL A 113 -2.60 12.14 -0.97
C VAL A 113 -2.89 13.35 -1.84
N ASP A 114 -2.17 14.44 -1.62
CA ASP A 114 -2.52 15.74 -2.20
C ASP A 114 -4.02 16.02 -1.89
N ASP A 115 -4.82 16.42 -2.89
CA ASP A 115 -6.26 16.69 -2.71
C ASP A 115 -7.15 15.42 -2.66
N GLN A 116 -6.55 14.24 -2.87
CA GLN A 116 -7.28 12.98 -3.06
C GLN A 116 -7.51 12.27 -1.74
N ARG A 117 -8.65 11.58 -1.63
CA ARG A 117 -8.98 10.72 -0.49
C ARG A 117 -9.29 9.30 -0.96
N PHE A 118 -8.83 8.33 -0.19
CA PHE A 118 -9.05 6.90 -0.41
C PHE A 118 -9.42 6.23 0.92
N ASP A 119 -10.47 5.41 0.91
CA ASP A 119 -10.79 4.51 2.01
C ASP A 119 -10.56 3.07 1.51
N ILE A 120 -9.43 2.47 1.91
CA ILE A 120 -8.92 1.18 1.41
C ILE A 120 -9.05 0.12 2.50
N PRO A 121 -9.78 -1.00 2.26
CA PRO A 121 -9.82 -2.11 3.21
C PRO A 121 -8.42 -2.70 3.45
N ASP A 122 -8.10 -3.03 4.70
CA ASP A 122 -6.82 -3.63 5.04
C ASP A 122 -6.64 -5.04 4.47
N ALA A 123 -7.74 -5.80 4.38
CA ALA A 123 -7.78 -7.09 3.69
C ALA A 123 -7.35 -6.98 2.21
N LEU A 124 -7.64 -5.85 1.55
CA LEU A 124 -7.15 -5.61 0.19
C LEU A 124 -5.62 -5.41 0.18
N VAL A 125 -5.06 -4.74 1.18
CA VAL A 125 -3.61 -4.46 1.26
C VAL A 125 -2.82 -5.70 1.68
N ILE A 126 -3.28 -6.40 2.72
CA ILE A 126 -2.57 -7.49 3.38
C ILE A 126 -2.86 -8.84 2.72
N GLY A 127 -4.08 -9.03 2.22
CA GLY A 127 -4.62 -10.35 1.87
C GLY A 127 -5.30 -11.03 3.08
N ASP A 128 -5.97 -12.15 2.83
CA ASP A 128 -6.56 -13.02 3.85
C ASP A 128 -5.53 -13.95 4.51
#